data_AF-A0A3R7A8X4-F1
#
_entry.id   AF-A0A3R7A8X4-F1
#
_cell.length_a   1.000
_cell.length_b   1.000
_cell.length_c   1.000
_cell.angle_alpha   90.00
_cell.angle_beta   90.00
_cell.angle_gamma   90.00
#
_symmetry.space_group_name_H-M   'P 1'
#
loop_
_entity.id
_entity.type
_entity.pdbx_description
1 polymer ?
#
loop_
_entity_poly.entity_id
_entity_poly.type
_entity_poly.pdbx_seq_one_letter_code
_entity_poly.pdbx_strand_id
1 'polypeptide(L)'
;QYRAEHNGTYPERVAFVLFCVETMRHQGIMESEILYLMGVKPKWDKRGRVKSVELIPCSELQRPRIDVLVTTSGLYRDTFAGKIGIIDEGVRVAAQTDDDNCTNYVKEHSDAIYEWLIENGYSEEDATCLSMARVFSEESGNYGTGLPDAIAASDTWNDTAKIADLYIRRLGYVYGDCGWSLVNPDLFRENLRGVDVAIHSRSSNLYGVLDNDDQFSYLGGLALAVRSLTGETPDLYITNLRDPHNPVTETLQSFLRRELVARYFNPKWIEGMMEHEYAGAREMMKFTEYLWGWDVVTPDLITQDMWNQVYDVYIQDRYNLGMKGFFEANNPYALESIVARMLEAVRKGYWDPSDAVKTNLAEMYQELKSEYGVTCCHHTCGNLLLNEYMEGIISAPIEESTTTTTTSQETTTHYYHGGGGGKPLIWQTPTPAPRSGGGNETEEAGVGTVEELVPERAESQNEPLEGTVMEETTVETPMPVSGVPWIAVLIVIAILGLVLLGFVLRRR
;
A
#
# COMPACT_ATOMS: atom_id res chain seq x y z
N GLN A 1 -24.83 -0.98 -4.62
CA GLN A 1 -24.33 -2.28 -5.10
C GLN A 1 -24.51 -3.30 -3.98
N TYR A 2 -23.62 -3.36 -2.98
CA TYR A 2 -23.71 -4.13 -1.72
C TYR A 2 -25.07 -4.78 -1.40
N ARG A 3 -26.14 -4.01 -1.15
CA ARG A 3 -27.50 -4.53 -0.84
C ARG A 3 -28.01 -5.61 -1.82
N ALA A 4 -27.66 -5.53 -3.10
CA ALA A 4 -28.09 -6.49 -4.11
C ALA A 4 -27.30 -7.81 -4.04
N GLU A 5 -26.03 -7.76 -3.64
CA GLU A 5 -25.19 -8.93 -3.39
C GLU A 5 -25.45 -9.54 -1.99
N HIS A 6 -25.84 -8.70 -1.02
CA HIS A 6 -26.04 -9.06 0.40
C HIS A 6 -27.53 -9.16 0.79
N ASN A 7 -28.35 -9.83 -0.03
CA ASN A 7 -29.75 -10.19 0.30
C ASN A 7 -30.66 -9.03 0.77
N GLY A 8 -30.35 -7.79 0.40
CA GLY A 8 -31.09 -6.57 0.75
C GLY A 8 -30.57 -5.81 1.97
N THR A 9 -29.62 -6.34 2.74
CA THR A 9 -29.05 -5.70 3.95
C THR A 9 -28.16 -4.51 3.59
N TYR A 10 -28.02 -3.57 4.52
CA TYR A 10 -27.03 -2.50 4.43
C TYR A 10 -25.70 -3.00 5.03
N PRO A 11 -24.55 -2.46 4.61
CA PRO A 11 -23.33 -2.60 5.41
C PRO A 11 -23.53 -1.82 6.71
N GLU A 12 -22.98 -2.30 7.81
CA GLU A 12 -23.07 -1.65 9.12
C GLU A 12 -21.93 -0.63 9.27
N ARG A 13 -20.74 -0.92 8.71
CA ARG A 13 -19.61 0.03 8.60
C ARG A 13 -18.94 0.03 7.23
N VAL A 14 -18.67 1.23 6.70
CA VAL A 14 -17.90 1.44 5.47
C VAL A 14 -16.57 2.13 5.77
N ALA A 15 -15.46 1.47 5.46
CA ALA A 15 -14.13 2.04 5.52
C ALA A 15 -13.79 2.87 4.26
N PHE A 16 -13.09 3.97 4.45
CA PHE A 16 -12.67 4.90 3.41
C PHE A 16 -11.18 5.16 3.50
N VAL A 17 -10.49 5.13 2.36
CA VAL A 17 -9.12 5.61 2.21
C VAL A 17 -9.14 6.99 1.55
N LEU A 18 -8.61 8.01 2.21
CA LEU A 18 -8.58 9.39 1.71
C LEU A 18 -7.17 9.85 1.37
N PHE A 19 -6.94 10.14 0.08
CA PHE A 19 -5.67 10.67 -0.43
C PHE A 19 -5.78 12.14 -0.79
N CYS A 20 -4.74 12.91 -0.45
CA CYS A 20 -4.67 14.35 -0.70
C CYS A 20 -4.88 14.69 -2.19
N VAL A 21 -4.15 14.01 -3.08
CA VAL A 21 -4.15 14.29 -4.52
C VAL A 21 -5.51 13.98 -5.16
N GLU A 22 -6.19 12.91 -4.73
CA GLU A 22 -7.55 12.61 -5.19
C GLU A 22 -8.54 13.65 -4.67
N THR A 23 -8.44 14.01 -3.38
CA THR A 23 -9.31 15.03 -2.76
C THR A 23 -9.19 16.39 -3.44
N MET A 24 -7.97 16.81 -3.83
CA MET A 24 -7.77 18.02 -4.63
C MET A 24 -8.46 17.96 -6.00
N ARG A 25 -8.47 16.79 -6.66
CA ARG A 25 -9.10 16.60 -7.98
C ARG A 25 -10.62 16.55 -7.88
N HIS A 26 -11.17 15.78 -6.94
CA HIS A 26 -12.60 15.55 -6.77
C HIS A 26 -13.29 16.50 -5.77
N GLN A 27 -12.57 17.49 -5.23
CA GLN A 27 -13.11 18.61 -4.44
C GLN A 27 -14.03 18.21 -3.26
N GLY A 28 -13.73 17.10 -2.58
CA GLY A 28 -14.49 16.67 -1.40
C GLY A 28 -15.65 15.69 -1.63
N ILE A 29 -15.76 15.05 -2.80
CA ILE A 29 -16.79 14.01 -3.07
C ILE A 29 -16.76 12.87 -2.04
N MET A 30 -15.60 12.30 -1.71
CA MET A 30 -15.50 11.18 -0.76
C MET A 30 -15.91 11.59 0.66
N GLU A 31 -15.51 12.78 1.10
CA GLU A 31 -15.94 13.34 2.38
C GLU A 31 -17.44 13.63 2.40
N SER A 32 -18.03 13.98 1.26
CA SER A 32 -19.49 14.14 1.13
C SER A 32 -20.21 12.78 1.18
N GLU A 33 -19.62 11.72 0.64
CA GLU A 33 -20.13 10.34 0.74
C GLU A 33 -20.09 9.85 2.20
N ILE A 34 -18.96 10.04 2.90
CA ILE A 34 -18.78 9.77 4.34
C ILE A 34 -19.83 10.47 5.19
N LEU A 35 -19.98 11.80 5.04
CA LEU A 35 -20.98 12.58 5.78
C LEU A 35 -22.39 12.09 5.49
N TYR A 36 -22.72 11.85 4.21
CA TYR A 36 -24.06 11.39 3.86
C TYR A 36 -24.35 10.01 4.45
N LEU A 37 -23.41 9.05 4.43
CA LEU A 37 -23.58 7.70 5.00
C LEU A 37 -23.98 7.73 6.48
N MET A 38 -23.30 8.52 7.31
CA MET A 38 -23.66 8.77 8.72
C MET A 38 -25.02 9.50 8.89
N GLY A 39 -25.57 10.03 7.80
CA GLY A 39 -26.81 10.80 7.80
C GLY A 39 -26.62 12.21 8.33
N VAL A 40 -25.48 12.85 8.02
CA VAL A 40 -25.23 14.27 8.29
C VAL A 40 -24.97 15.03 6.99
N LYS A 41 -25.17 16.36 7.01
CA LYS A 41 -24.89 17.26 5.88
C LYS A 41 -24.06 18.49 6.32
N PRO A 42 -23.20 19.05 5.45
CA PRO A 42 -22.35 20.18 5.81
C PRO A 42 -23.15 21.47 6.00
N LYS A 43 -22.85 22.21 7.09
CA LYS A 43 -23.31 23.60 7.30
C LYS A 43 -22.29 24.57 6.70
N TRP A 44 -22.77 25.40 5.77
CA TRP A 44 -21.97 26.39 5.05
C TRP A 44 -22.02 27.78 5.74
N ASP A 45 -20.87 28.45 5.84
CA ASP A 45 -20.82 29.85 6.26
C ASP A 45 -21.19 30.82 5.12
N LYS A 46 -21.35 32.11 5.44
CA LYS A 46 -21.67 33.17 4.45
C LYS A 46 -20.60 33.39 3.37
N ARG A 47 -19.46 32.70 3.45
CA ARG A 47 -18.35 32.71 2.47
C ARG A 47 -18.23 31.39 1.71
N GLY A 48 -19.18 30.46 1.87
CA GLY A 48 -19.18 29.16 1.18
C GLY A 48 -18.19 28.14 1.76
N ARG A 49 -17.75 28.30 3.02
CA ARG A 49 -16.85 27.34 3.68
C ARG A 49 -17.63 26.42 4.61
N VAL A 50 -17.29 25.12 4.65
CA VAL A 50 -17.84 24.23 5.69
C VAL A 50 -17.39 24.79 7.03
N LYS A 51 -18.33 25.04 7.94
CA LYS A 51 -18.02 25.43 9.31
C LYS A 51 -18.24 24.28 10.29
N SER A 52 -19.26 23.47 10.06
CA SER A 52 -19.72 22.40 10.94
C SER A 52 -20.65 21.47 10.16
N VAL A 53 -21.34 20.53 10.82
CA VAL A 53 -22.36 19.65 10.19
C VAL A 53 -23.74 19.82 10.81
N GLU A 54 -24.74 19.12 10.26
CA GLU A 54 -26.06 18.93 10.86
C GLU A 54 -26.66 17.57 10.51
N LEU A 55 -27.47 17.05 11.42
CA LEU A 55 -28.16 15.78 11.24
C LEU A 55 -29.22 15.88 10.12
N ILE A 56 -29.25 14.88 9.25
CA ILE A 56 -30.40 14.58 8.38
C ILE A 56 -31.36 13.71 9.22
N PRO A 57 -32.61 14.13 9.47
CA PRO A 57 -33.57 13.32 10.22
C PRO A 57 -33.83 11.97 9.53
N CYS A 58 -34.07 10.91 10.29
CA CYS A 58 -34.37 9.57 9.76
C CYS A 58 -35.54 9.56 8.76
N SER A 59 -36.53 10.44 8.94
CA SER A 59 -37.66 10.63 8.02
C SER A 59 -37.28 11.21 6.64
N GLU A 60 -36.20 11.98 6.56
CA GLU A 60 -35.57 12.47 5.32
C GLU A 60 -34.55 11.45 4.78
N LEU A 61 -33.84 10.75 5.67
CA LEU A 61 -32.75 9.82 5.32
C LEU A 61 -33.26 8.50 4.70
N GLN A 62 -34.38 7.96 5.18
CA GLN A 62 -35.06 6.76 4.66
C GLN A 62 -34.21 5.47 4.57
N ARG A 63 -33.17 5.37 5.41
CA ARG A 63 -32.31 4.20 5.60
C ARG A 63 -31.60 4.29 6.96
N PRO A 64 -30.89 3.24 7.41
CA PRO A 64 -29.98 3.34 8.55
C PRO A 64 -28.91 4.43 8.38
N ARG A 65 -28.41 4.95 9.50
CA ARG A 65 -27.12 5.66 9.56
C ARG A 65 -26.02 4.60 9.54
N ILE A 66 -25.12 4.70 8.57
CA ILE A 66 -24.05 3.74 8.37
C ILE A 66 -22.80 4.25 9.09
N ASP A 67 -22.14 3.39 9.87
CA ASP A 67 -20.89 3.76 10.51
C ASP A 67 -19.77 3.89 9.46
N VAL A 68 -18.74 4.65 9.79
CA VAL A 68 -17.62 4.90 8.88
C VAL A 68 -16.31 4.69 9.60
N LEU A 69 -15.32 4.12 8.91
CA LEU A 69 -13.92 4.15 9.32
C LEU A 69 -13.15 4.96 8.28
N VAL A 70 -12.29 5.88 8.68
CA VAL A 70 -11.55 6.72 7.74
C VAL A 70 -10.06 6.55 8.01
N THR A 71 -9.35 5.95 7.06
CA THR A 71 -7.89 6.00 7.00
C THR A 71 -7.48 7.11 6.04
N THR A 72 -6.53 7.95 6.46
CA THR A 72 -5.97 9.01 5.60
C THR A 72 -4.51 8.73 5.33
N SER A 73 -3.99 9.15 4.17
CA SER A 73 -2.53 9.26 4.03
C SER A 73 -2.00 10.48 4.76
N GLY A 74 -0.74 10.45 5.22
CA GLY A 74 -0.15 11.55 5.97
C GLY A 74 -0.23 12.90 5.25
N LEU A 75 -0.12 12.89 3.91
CA LEU A 75 -0.29 14.10 3.10
C LEU A 75 -1.74 14.62 3.11
N TYR A 76 -2.76 13.74 3.22
CA TYR A 76 -4.14 14.18 3.42
C TYR A 76 -4.31 14.80 4.80
N ARG A 77 -3.83 14.14 5.86
CA ARG A 77 -3.83 14.65 7.25
C ARG A 77 -3.26 16.07 7.31
N ASP A 78 -2.11 16.29 6.69
CA ASP A 78 -1.38 17.57 6.75
C ASP A 78 -2.02 18.67 5.89
N THR A 79 -2.68 18.30 4.77
CA THR A 79 -3.34 19.27 3.87
C THR A 79 -4.77 19.61 4.31
N PHE A 80 -5.50 18.60 4.81
CA PHE A 80 -6.95 18.62 5.00
C PHE A 80 -7.34 18.35 6.47
N ALA A 81 -6.53 18.78 7.43
CA ALA A 81 -6.85 18.70 8.86
C ALA A 81 -8.24 19.25 9.23
N GLY A 82 -8.68 20.34 8.58
CA GLY A 82 -10.03 20.88 8.75
C GLY A 82 -11.16 20.04 8.14
N LYS A 83 -10.86 19.03 7.31
CA LYS A 83 -11.83 18.00 6.86
C LYS A 83 -11.92 16.86 7.87
N ILE A 84 -10.80 16.44 8.46
CA ILE A 84 -10.77 15.46 9.55
C ILE A 84 -11.70 15.90 10.70
N GLY A 85 -11.57 17.16 11.16
CA GLY A 85 -12.46 17.69 12.20
C GLY A 85 -13.95 17.71 11.82
N ILE A 86 -14.29 17.90 10.54
CA ILE A 86 -15.67 17.86 10.05
C ILE A 86 -16.22 16.43 9.99
N ILE A 87 -15.38 15.44 9.68
CA ILE A 87 -15.74 14.02 9.71
C ILE A 87 -15.96 13.57 11.15
N ASP A 88 -15.05 13.90 12.06
CA ASP A 88 -15.14 13.59 13.49
C ASP A 88 -16.37 14.25 14.15
N GLU A 89 -16.66 15.52 13.84
CA GLU A 89 -17.93 16.18 14.23
C GLU A 89 -19.15 15.41 13.67
N GLY A 90 -19.06 14.91 12.44
CA GLY A 90 -20.07 14.07 11.80
C GLY A 90 -20.37 12.79 12.58
N VAL A 91 -19.33 12.07 13.00
CA VAL A 91 -19.46 10.84 13.81
C VAL A 91 -20.13 11.17 15.14
N ARG A 92 -19.65 12.19 15.87
CA ARG A 92 -20.19 12.58 17.18
C ARG A 92 -21.66 12.98 17.10
N VAL A 93 -22.03 13.80 16.10
CA VAL A 93 -23.42 14.22 15.86
C VAL A 93 -24.33 13.04 15.50
N ALA A 94 -23.83 12.05 14.77
CA ALA A 94 -24.60 10.86 14.41
C ALA A 94 -24.69 9.83 15.57
N ALA A 95 -23.65 9.66 16.37
CA ALA A 95 -23.63 8.75 17.52
C ALA A 95 -24.47 9.25 18.71
N GLN A 96 -24.56 10.57 18.90
CA GLN A 96 -25.23 11.20 20.05
C GLN A 96 -26.67 11.68 19.76
N THR A 97 -27.30 11.21 18.69
CA THR A 97 -28.67 11.63 18.33
C THR A 97 -29.75 10.82 19.07
N ASP A 98 -30.80 11.51 19.54
CA ASP A 98 -32.04 10.92 20.07
C ASP A 98 -33.06 10.54 18.96
N ASP A 99 -32.68 10.55 17.67
CA ASP A 99 -33.56 10.24 16.54
C ASP A 99 -33.63 8.72 16.27
N ASP A 100 -34.31 8.00 17.16
CA ASP A 100 -34.48 6.53 17.13
C ASP A 100 -35.40 6.00 16.00
N ASN A 101 -35.78 6.85 15.03
CA ASN A 101 -36.71 6.47 13.96
C ASN A 101 -36.04 5.66 12.83
N CYS A 102 -34.73 5.40 12.91
CA CYS A 102 -33.99 4.50 12.02
C CYS A 102 -32.78 3.88 12.75
N THR A 103 -32.38 2.68 12.34
CA THR A 103 -31.16 1.98 12.84
C THR A 103 -29.93 2.88 12.72
N ASN A 104 -29.04 2.84 13.71
CA ASN A 104 -27.93 3.77 13.82
C ASN A 104 -26.63 3.05 14.18
N TYR A 105 -26.00 2.46 13.17
CA TYR A 105 -24.75 1.72 13.34
C TYR A 105 -23.61 2.60 13.88
N VAL A 106 -23.63 3.92 13.62
CA VAL A 106 -22.66 4.86 14.21
C VAL A 106 -22.77 4.86 15.74
N LYS A 107 -24.00 4.89 16.26
CA LYS A 107 -24.29 4.84 17.69
C LYS A 107 -24.03 3.44 18.26
N GLU A 108 -24.63 2.41 17.67
CA GLU A 108 -24.54 1.02 18.14
C GLU A 108 -23.08 0.56 18.27
N HIS A 109 -22.23 0.89 17.30
CA HIS A 109 -20.80 0.58 17.38
C HIS A 109 -20.03 1.49 18.34
N SER A 110 -20.41 2.76 18.52
CA SER A 110 -19.75 3.63 19.50
C SER A 110 -20.05 3.15 20.92
N ASP A 111 -21.29 2.76 21.21
CA ASP A 111 -21.68 2.18 22.49
C ASP A 111 -20.90 0.87 22.75
N ALA A 112 -20.76 -0.01 21.76
CA ALA A 112 -19.97 -1.24 21.88
C ALA A 112 -18.45 -0.99 22.09
N ILE A 113 -17.87 0.00 21.40
CA ILE A 113 -16.45 0.38 21.60
C ILE A 113 -16.27 1.04 22.97
N TYR A 114 -17.25 1.80 23.48
CA TYR A 114 -17.23 2.33 24.84
C TYR A 114 -17.15 1.20 25.87
N GLU A 115 -18.02 0.18 25.77
CA GLU A 115 -18.00 -0.98 26.66
C GLU A 115 -16.64 -1.70 26.63
N TRP A 116 -16.10 -1.97 25.42
CA TRP A 116 -14.78 -2.56 25.26
C TRP A 116 -13.66 -1.72 25.88
N LEU A 117 -13.69 -0.39 25.74
CA LEU A 117 -12.70 0.51 26.34
C LEU A 117 -12.74 0.44 27.88
N ILE A 118 -13.93 0.43 28.48
CA ILE A 118 -14.08 0.27 29.94
C ILE A 118 -13.57 -1.12 30.40
N GLU A 119 -13.90 -2.19 29.69
CA GLU A 119 -13.41 -3.54 30.01
C GLU A 119 -11.88 -3.68 29.91
N ASN A 120 -11.25 -2.91 29.02
CA ASN A 120 -9.79 -2.86 28.84
C ASN A 120 -9.10 -1.79 29.72
N GLY A 121 -9.82 -1.20 30.69
CA GLY A 121 -9.23 -0.37 31.74
C GLY A 121 -8.98 1.09 31.38
N TYR A 122 -9.58 1.60 30.30
CA TYR A 122 -9.60 3.04 30.01
C TYR A 122 -10.48 3.79 31.03
N SER A 123 -10.22 5.07 31.25
CA SER A 123 -11.09 5.90 32.11
C SER A 123 -12.45 6.16 31.44
N GLU A 124 -13.48 6.49 32.22
CA GLU A 124 -14.78 6.89 31.65
C GLU A 124 -14.66 8.11 30.72
N GLU A 125 -13.72 9.03 30.99
CA GLU A 125 -13.44 10.21 30.17
C GLU A 125 -12.82 9.80 28.82
N ASP A 126 -11.77 8.97 28.85
CA ASP A 126 -11.13 8.44 27.64
C ASP A 126 -12.11 7.60 26.81
N ALA A 127 -12.85 6.69 27.46
CA ALA A 127 -13.83 5.82 26.81
C ALA A 127 -14.95 6.63 26.15
N THR A 128 -15.48 7.65 26.83
CA THR A 128 -16.49 8.56 26.27
C THR A 128 -15.98 9.28 25.02
N CYS A 129 -14.71 9.67 24.97
CA CYS A 129 -14.18 10.34 23.79
C CYS A 129 -13.86 9.36 22.65
N LEU A 130 -13.07 8.32 22.96
CA LEU A 130 -12.46 7.40 22.01
C LEU A 130 -13.47 6.42 21.37
N SER A 131 -14.60 6.14 22.01
CA SER A 131 -15.70 5.36 21.44
C SER A 131 -16.21 5.91 20.10
N MET A 132 -16.14 7.23 19.90
CA MET A 132 -16.52 7.91 18.66
C MET A 132 -15.32 8.21 17.74
N ALA A 133 -14.12 7.74 18.05
CA ALA A 133 -12.97 7.91 17.17
C ALA A 133 -13.10 7.01 15.93
N ARG A 134 -13.08 7.62 14.74
CA ARG A 134 -13.14 6.93 13.43
C ARG A 134 -12.10 7.38 12.41
N VAL A 135 -11.32 8.44 12.68
CA VAL A 135 -10.28 8.90 11.74
C VAL A 135 -8.90 8.48 12.24
N PHE A 136 -8.19 7.75 11.40
CA PHE A 136 -6.91 7.12 11.65
C PHE A 136 -5.91 7.48 10.54
N SER A 137 -4.64 7.64 10.88
CA SER A 137 -3.54 7.94 9.94
C SER A 137 -2.22 7.51 10.55
N GLU A 138 -1.15 7.67 9.80
CA GLU A 138 0.22 7.61 10.30
C GLU A 138 0.48 8.68 11.35
N GLU A 139 1.45 8.42 12.24
CA GLU A 139 1.97 9.39 13.21
C GLU A 139 2.30 10.75 12.54
N SER A 140 2.05 11.85 13.25
CA SER A 140 2.32 13.21 12.76
C SER A 140 3.78 13.38 12.34
N GLY A 141 3.99 13.75 11.06
CA GLY A 141 5.33 13.87 10.47
C GLY A 141 5.86 12.60 9.81
N ASN A 142 5.21 11.45 10.03
CA ASN A 142 5.41 10.23 9.27
C ASN A 142 4.38 10.12 8.12
N TYR A 143 4.76 9.32 7.12
CA TYR A 143 4.00 9.05 5.89
C TYR A 143 4.19 7.60 5.48
N GLY A 144 3.21 7.01 4.81
CA GLY A 144 3.32 5.70 4.18
C GLY A 144 3.09 4.55 5.17
N THR A 145 2.47 3.50 4.65
CA THR A 145 2.05 2.32 5.42
C THR A 145 3.21 1.40 5.79
N GLY A 146 4.37 1.53 5.13
CA GLY A 146 5.51 0.61 5.25
C GLY A 146 5.30 -0.76 4.59
N LEU A 147 4.11 -1.01 4.03
CA LEU A 147 3.77 -2.27 3.36
C LEU A 147 4.54 -2.52 2.05
N PRO A 148 4.86 -1.52 1.20
CA PRO A 148 5.58 -1.78 -0.05
C PRO A 148 6.93 -2.46 0.19
N ASP A 149 7.76 -1.88 1.06
CA ASP A 149 9.08 -2.42 1.43
C ASP A 149 8.96 -3.80 2.09
N ALA A 150 8.00 -3.96 3.03
CA ALA A 150 7.81 -5.21 3.76
C ALA A 150 7.28 -6.36 2.87
N ILE A 151 6.46 -6.05 1.86
CA ILE A 151 5.93 -7.02 0.91
C ILE A 151 6.97 -7.39 -0.15
N ALA A 152 7.81 -6.44 -0.57
CA ALA A 152 8.93 -6.66 -1.49
C ALA A 152 10.06 -7.49 -0.84
N ALA A 153 10.29 -7.34 0.47
CA ALA A 153 11.20 -8.18 1.27
C ALA A 153 10.56 -9.55 1.60
N SER A 154 10.17 -10.29 0.56
CA SER A 154 9.30 -11.46 0.63
C SER A 154 9.93 -12.71 1.27
N ASP A 155 11.23 -12.70 1.50
CA ASP A 155 11.99 -13.68 2.29
C ASP A 155 11.82 -13.48 3.82
N THR A 156 11.51 -12.27 4.26
CA THR A 156 11.42 -11.92 5.69
C THR A 156 10.13 -12.37 6.39
N TRP A 157 9.14 -12.83 5.63
CA TRP A 157 7.83 -13.25 6.14
C TRP A 157 7.27 -14.48 5.41
N ASN A 158 6.59 -15.34 6.17
CA ASN A 158 5.77 -16.44 5.64
C ASN A 158 4.30 -16.34 6.08
N ASP A 159 3.97 -15.32 6.88
CA ASP A 159 2.65 -15.10 7.47
C ASP A 159 2.28 -13.63 7.27
N THR A 160 1.17 -13.39 6.56
CA THR A 160 0.67 -12.04 6.25
C THR A 160 0.08 -11.34 7.47
N ALA A 161 -0.16 -12.03 8.60
CA ALA A 161 -0.53 -11.39 9.86
C ALA A 161 0.56 -10.42 10.37
N LYS A 162 1.84 -10.66 10.06
CA LYS A 162 2.93 -9.70 10.36
C LYS A 162 2.81 -8.41 9.55
N ILE A 163 2.37 -8.52 8.30
CA ILE A 163 2.14 -7.40 7.39
C ILE A 163 0.88 -6.62 7.80
N ALA A 164 -0.17 -7.33 8.22
CA ALA A 164 -1.37 -6.75 8.82
C ALA A 164 -1.05 -5.95 10.10
N ASP A 165 -0.27 -6.52 11.02
CA ASP A 165 0.12 -5.83 12.25
C ASP A 165 1.04 -4.62 11.99
N LEU A 166 1.89 -4.67 10.96
CA LEU A 166 2.64 -3.49 10.51
C LEU A 166 1.70 -2.36 10.06
N TYR A 167 0.68 -2.68 9.23
CA TYR A 167 -0.34 -1.70 8.82
C TYR A 167 -1.05 -1.09 10.03
N ILE A 168 -1.53 -1.95 10.94
CA ILE A 168 -2.27 -1.54 12.14
C ILE A 168 -1.43 -0.64 13.05
N ARG A 169 -0.16 -0.97 13.29
CA ARG A 169 0.75 -0.13 14.09
C ARG A 169 1.14 1.16 13.37
N ARG A 170 1.25 1.16 12.04
CA ARG A 170 1.60 2.35 11.27
C ARG A 170 0.45 3.34 11.19
N LEU A 171 -0.80 2.89 11.04
CA LEU A 171 -1.99 3.76 10.90
C LEU A 171 -2.82 3.89 12.19
N GLY A 172 -2.45 3.21 13.27
CA GLY A 172 -3.15 3.21 14.55
C GLY A 172 -3.04 4.50 15.37
N TYR A 173 -2.98 5.68 14.73
CA TYR A 173 -2.98 6.98 15.40
C TYR A 173 -4.30 7.69 15.15
N VAL A 174 -5.00 8.06 16.22
CA VAL A 174 -6.30 8.74 16.20
C VAL A 174 -6.12 10.23 15.89
N TYR A 175 -7.04 10.75 15.08
CA TYR A 175 -7.16 12.17 14.75
C TYR A 175 -8.61 12.64 14.90
N GLY A 176 -8.83 13.71 15.66
CA GLY A 176 -10.17 14.27 15.90
C GLY A 176 -10.20 15.16 17.14
N ASP A 177 -11.39 15.36 17.71
CA ASP A 177 -11.58 16.15 18.94
C ASP A 177 -10.85 15.54 20.16
N CYS A 178 -10.74 14.20 20.22
CA CYS A 178 -10.03 13.49 21.31
C CYS A 178 -8.51 13.62 21.27
N GLY A 179 -7.93 14.09 20.17
CA GLY A 179 -6.48 14.16 20.04
C GLY A 179 -6.00 14.22 18.59
N TRP A 180 -4.75 14.66 18.45
CA TRP A 180 -4.06 14.74 17.17
C TRP A 180 -2.82 13.87 17.25
N SER A 181 -2.73 12.81 16.44
CA SER A 181 -1.65 11.81 16.50
C SER A 181 -1.60 11.01 17.81
N LEU A 182 -2.76 10.69 18.38
CA LEU A 182 -2.85 9.88 19.60
C LEU A 182 -2.69 8.39 19.25
N VAL A 183 -1.59 7.77 19.67
CA VAL A 183 -1.32 6.34 19.40
C VAL A 183 -2.32 5.44 20.14
N ASN A 184 -3.12 4.66 19.38
CA ASN A 184 -4.01 3.64 19.92
C ASN A 184 -4.30 2.54 18.85
N PRO A 185 -3.34 1.63 18.58
CA PRO A 185 -3.50 0.58 17.58
C PRO A 185 -4.52 -0.49 18.00
N ASP A 186 -4.84 -0.64 19.28
CA ASP A 186 -5.83 -1.61 19.76
C ASP A 186 -7.25 -1.10 19.47
N LEU A 187 -7.54 0.18 19.74
CA LEU A 187 -8.76 0.84 19.28
C LEU A 187 -8.91 0.80 17.74
N PHE A 188 -7.81 0.88 16.99
CA PHE A 188 -7.86 0.73 15.54
C PHE A 188 -8.27 -0.69 15.13
N ARG A 189 -7.79 -1.75 15.83
CA ARG A 189 -8.25 -3.13 15.60
C ARG A 189 -9.75 -3.29 15.83
N GLU A 190 -10.30 -2.74 16.90
CA GLU A 190 -11.74 -2.82 17.17
C GLU A 190 -12.59 -2.03 16.16
N ASN A 191 -12.06 -0.93 15.61
CA ASN A 191 -12.68 -0.25 14.49
C ASN A 191 -12.61 -1.06 13.17
N LEU A 192 -11.54 -1.83 12.95
CA LEU A 192 -11.39 -2.69 11.77
C LEU A 192 -12.31 -3.92 11.81
N ARG A 193 -12.61 -4.49 12.99
CA ARG A 193 -13.44 -5.72 13.12
C ARG A 193 -14.83 -5.63 12.51
N GLY A 194 -15.44 -4.44 12.54
CA GLY A 194 -16.81 -4.23 12.03
C GLY A 194 -16.88 -3.81 10.56
N VAL A 195 -15.77 -3.77 9.81
CA VAL A 195 -15.75 -3.24 8.44
C VAL A 195 -16.30 -4.25 7.43
N ASP A 196 -17.47 -3.98 6.87
CA ASP A 196 -18.06 -4.79 5.79
C ASP A 196 -17.50 -4.43 4.40
N VAL A 197 -17.17 -3.15 4.20
CA VAL A 197 -16.87 -2.55 2.90
C VAL A 197 -15.67 -1.62 3.03
N ALA A 198 -14.75 -1.62 2.05
CA ALA A 198 -13.68 -0.63 1.97
C ALA A 198 -13.62 0.05 0.59
N ILE A 199 -13.47 1.38 0.58
CA ILE A 199 -13.60 2.23 -0.61
C ILE A 199 -12.41 3.19 -0.76
N HIS A 200 -11.91 3.33 -1.99
CA HIS A 200 -11.00 4.41 -2.41
C HIS A 200 -11.56 5.11 -3.67
N SER A 201 -11.26 6.39 -3.90
CA SER A 201 -11.62 7.08 -5.15
C SER A 201 -10.59 6.87 -6.26
N ARG A 202 -11.00 6.95 -7.53
CA ARG A 202 -10.10 7.14 -8.68
C ARG A 202 -10.65 8.21 -9.62
N SER A 203 -10.00 9.36 -9.74
CA SER A 203 -10.46 10.51 -10.53
C SER A 203 -9.53 10.87 -11.71
N SER A 204 -8.57 10.02 -12.07
CA SER A 204 -7.62 10.24 -13.18
C SER A 204 -7.61 9.08 -14.16
N ASN A 205 -7.54 9.38 -15.46
CA ASN A 205 -7.30 8.38 -16.51
C ASN A 205 -5.81 8.05 -16.70
N LEU A 206 -4.91 8.92 -16.22
CA LEU A 206 -3.46 8.72 -16.33
C LEU A 206 -2.99 7.56 -15.44
N TYR A 207 -3.44 7.56 -14.19
CA TYR A 207 -3.01 6.64 -13.13
C TYR A 207 -4.19 5.75 -12.69
N GLY A 208 -3.97 4.47 -12.42
CA GLY A 208 -5.00 3.56 -11.88
C GLY A 208 -4.63 2.91 -10.54
N VAL A 209 -5.12 1.70 -10.27
CA VAL A 209 -4.85 0.94 -9.03
C VAL A 209 -3.58 0.08 -9.10
N LEU A 210 -3.02 -0.13 -10.30
CA LEU A 210 -1.76 -0.88 -10.53
C LEU A 210 -0.62 0.04 -10.99
N ASP A 211 -0.74 1.34 -10.72
CA ASP A 211 0.15 2.39 -11.20
C ASP A 211 1.18 2.84 -10.16
N ASN A 212 0.87 2.66 -8.88
CA ASN A 212 1.74 2.92 -7.74
C ASN A 212 1.36 2.00 -6.58
N ASP A 213 2.31 1.84 -5.67
CA ASP A 213 2.28 0.99 -4.50
C ASP A 213 1.31 1.46 -3.41
N ASP A 214 1.08 2.77 -3.29
CA ASP A 214 0.11 3.34 -2.34
C ASP A 214 -1.30 2.72 -2.48
N GLN A 215 -1.71 2.26 -3.66
CA GLN A 215 -3.06 1.72 -3.86
C GLN A 215 -3.27 0.38 -3.14
N PHE A 216 -2.36 -0.59 -3.34
CA PHE A 216 -2.43 -1.84 -2.58
C PHE A 216 -2.04 -1.61 -1.12
N SER A 217 -1.11 -0.69 -0.84
CA SER A 217 -0.58 -0.54 0.51
C SER A 217 -1.60 0.10 1.47
N TYR A 218 -2.44 1.02 1.01
CA TYR A 218 -3.51 1.61 1.84
C TYR A 218 -4.84 0.85 1.77
N LEU A 219 -5.43 0.63 0.58
CA LEU A 219 -6.74 -0.03 0.47
C LEU A 219 -6.61 -1.54 0.65
N GLY A 220 -5.65 -2.17 -0.01
CA GLY A 220 -5.36 -3.58 0.19
C GLY A 220 -4.81 -3.87 1.59
N GLY A 221 -3.95 -3.01 2.13
CA GLY A 221 -3.47 -3.08 3.51
C GLY A 221 -4.61 -3.03 4.55
N LEU A 222 -5.62 -2.19 4.32
CA LEU A 222 -6.84 -2.17 5.14
C LEU A 222 -7.59 -3.51 5.04
N ALA A 223 -7.80 -4.02 3.83
CA ALA A 223 -8.48 -5.29 3.58
C ALA A 223 -7.75 -6.48 4.24
N LEU A 224 -6.42 -6.50 4.18
CA LEU A 224 -5.57 -7.47 4.87
C LEU A 224 -5.69 -7.32 6.40
N ALA A 225 -5.71 -6.10 6.93
CA ALA A 225 -5.86 -5.85 8.36
C ALA A 225 -7.22 -6.35 8.88
N VAL A 226 -8.33 -6.06 8.17
CA VAL A 226 -9.66 -6.60 8.49
C VAL A 226 -9.64 -8.13 8.44
N ARG A 227 -9.19 -8.74 7.32
CA ARG A 227 -9.12 -10.21 7.18
C ARG A 227 -8.29 -10.87 8.28
N SER A 228 -7.20 -10.24 8.74
CA SER A 228 -6.37 -10.77 9.83
C SER A 228 -7.08 -10.81 11.19
N LEU A 229 -8.12 -9.97 11.38
CA LEU A 229 -8.87 -9.84 12.62
C LEU A 229 -10.21 -10.59 12.62
N THR A 230 -10.82 -10.78 11.44
CA THR A 230 -12.16 -11.38 11.28
C THR A 230 -12.13 -12.74 10.58
N GLY A 231 -11.11 -13.02 9.76
CA GLY A 231 -11.04 -14.15 8.85
C GLY A 231 -11.62 -13.88 7.44
N GLU A 232 -12.29 -12.75 7.23
CA GLU A 232 -12.99 -12.42 5.97
C GLU A 232 -12.45 -11.12 5.35
N THR A 233 -12.28 -11.10 4.02
CA THR A 233 -11.92 -9.88 3.28
C THR A 233 -13.17 -8.99 3.13
N PRO A 234 -13.12 -7.70 3.48
CA PRO A 234 -14.26 -6.79 3.25
C PRO A 234 -14.47 -6.54 1.76
N ASP A 235 -15.69 -6.15 1.41
CA ASP A 235 -16.14 -5.89 0.05
C ASP A 235 -15.40 -4.65 -0.51
N LEU A 236 -14.59 -4.79 -1.57
CA LEU A 236 -13.70 -3.71 -2.05
C LEU A 236 -14.28 -2.96 -3.25
N TYR A 237 -14.39 -1.64 -3.13
CA TYR A 237 -14.93 -0.77 -4.18
C TYR A 237 -14.00 0.38 -4.55
N ILE A 238 -14.19 0.86 -5.78
CA ILE A 238 -13.63 2.12 -6.27
C ILE A 238 -14.77 3.08 -6.62
N THR A 239 -14.77 4.26 -6.00
CA THR A 239 -15.57 5.40 -6.46
C THR A 239 -14.86 5.99 -7.68
N ASN A 240 -15.25 5.53 -8.88
CA ASN A 240 -14.64 5.87 -10.16
C ASN A 240 -15.23 7.20 -10.68
N LEU A 241 -14.42 8.25 -10.54
CA LEU A 241 -14.70 9.65 -10.89
C LEU A 241 -13.94 10.10 -12.15
N ARG A 242 -13.45 9.14 -12.95
CA ARG A 242 -12.66 9.43 -14.18
C ARG A 242 -13.50 10.00 -15.32
N ASP A 243 -14.81 9.77 -15.29
CA ASP A 243 -15.81 10.49 -16.08
C ASP A 243 -16.59 11.42 -15.14
N PRO A 244 -16.36 12.75 -15.20
CA PRO A 244 -17.05 13.70 -14.32
C PRO A 244 -18.55 13.86 -14.65
N HIS A 245 -19.02 13.32 -15.77
CA HIS A 245 -20.43 13.31 -16.16
C HIS A 245 -21.15 12.00 -15.80
N ASN A 246 -20.41 10.95 -15.44
CA ASN A 246 -20.94 9.65 -15.05
C ASN A 246 -20.11 9.03 -13.89
N PRO A 247 -20.13 9.64 -12.69
CA PRO A 247 -19.46 9.07 -11.52
C PRO A 247 -20.15 7.76 -11.11
N VAL A 248 -19.39 6.69 -10.95
CA VAL A 248 -19.90 5.36 -10.59
C VAL A 248 -19.06 4.72 -9.50
N THR A 249 -19.69 4.08 -8.53
CA THR A 249 -19.01 3.15 -7.60
C THR A 249 -19.12 1.74 -8.17
N GLU A 250 -17.99 1.05 -8.31
CA GLU A 250 -17.89 -0.32 -8.84
C GLU A 250 -16.90 -1.14 -8.02
N THR A 251 -16.94 -2.48 -8.12
CA THR A 251 -15.98 -3.34 -7.41
C THR A 251 -14.55 -3.08 -7.87
N LEU A 252 -13.60 -3.18 -6.93
CA LEU A 252 -12.17 -3.15 -7.24
C LEU A 252 -11.80 -4.22 -8.28
N GLN A 253 -12.41 -5.40 -8.22
CA GLN A 253 -12.17 -6.48 -9.19
C GLN A 253 -12.58 -6.09 -10.62
N SER A 254 -13.74 -5.45 -10.81
CA SER A 254 -14.16 -4.89 -12.11
C SER A 254 -13.16 -3.84 -12.60
N PHE A 255 -12.79 -2.91 -11.72
CA PHE A 255 -11.89 -1.81 -12.04
C PHE A 255 -10.50 -2.32 -12.47
N LEU A 256 -9.88 -3.19 -11.66
CA LEU A 256 -8.55 -3.74 -11.86
C LEU A 256 -8.48 -4.63 -13.11
N ARG A 257 -9.46 -5.51 -13.34
CA ARG A 257 -9.53 -6.34 -14.56
C ARG A 257 -9.57 -5.49 -15.83
N ARG A 258 -10.38 -4.42 -15.82
CA ARG A 258 -10.48 -3.49 -16.96
C ARG A 258 -9.20 -2.66 -17.12
N GLU A 259 -8.53 -2.30 -16.04
CA GLU A 259 -7.23 -1.61 -16.08
C GLU A 259 -6.12 -2.48 -16.67
N LEU A 260 -5.99 -3.75 -16.23
CA LEU A 260 -5.07 -4.72 -16.81
C LEU A 260 -5.24 -4.81 -18.33
N VAL A 261 -6.46 -5.06 -18.81
CA VAL A 261 -6.72 -5.21 -20.25
C VAL A 261 -6.57 -3.89 -21.03
N ALA A 262 -6.93 -2.75 -20.45
CA ALA A 262 -6.84 -1.46 -21.13
C ALA A 262 -5.43 -0.85 -21.15
N ARG A 263 -4.57 -1.23 -20.19
CA ARG A 263 -3.21 -0.69 -20.02
C ARG A 263 -2.14 -1.78 -20.13
N TYR A 264 -1.90 -2.55 -19.08
CA TYR A 264 -0.70 -3.41 -19.00
C TYR A 264 -0.69 -4.54 -20.04
N PHE A 265 -1.83 -5.16 -20.35
CA PHE A 265 -1.95 -6.15 -21.41
C PHE A 265 -2.29 -5.54 -22.79
N ASN A 266 -2.29 -4.22 -22.94
CA ASN A 266 -2.61 -3.55 -24.19
C ASN A 266 -1.33 -3.28 -25.01
N PRO A 267 -1.18 -3.82 -26.23
CA PRO A 267 0.01 -3.58 -27.05
C PRO A 267 0.23 -2.09 -27.33
N LYS A 268 -0.81 -1.23 -27.34
CA LYS A 268 -0.63 0.22 -27.52
C LYS A 268 -0.05 0.95 -26.31
N TRP A 269 -0.22 0.42 -25.10
CA TRP A 269 0.50 0.93 -23.95
C TRP A 269 1.95 0.42 -23.95
N ILE A 270 2.15 -0.86 -24.28
CA ILE A 270 3.47 -1.49 -24.36
C ILE A 270 4.35 -0.77 -25.40
N GLU A 271 3.87 -0.61 -26.65
CA GLU A 271 4.52 0.18 -27.70
C GLU A 271 4.89 1.59 -27.22
N GLY A 272 3.94 2.31 -26.60
CA GLY A 272 4.17 3.67 -26.08
C GLY A 272 5.12 3.75 -24.89
N MET A 273 5.28 2.68 -24.11
CA MET A 273 6.37 2.56 -23.13
C MET A 273 7.71 2.27 -23.83
N MET A 274 7.73 1.45 -24.88
CA MET A 274 8.96 1.12 -25.63
C MET A 274 9.59 2.36 -26.30
N GLU A 275 8.78 3.35 -26.71
CA GLU A 275 9.26 4.67 -27.15
C GLU A 275 10.07 5.45 -26.10
N HIS A 276 10.07 4.98 -24.84
CA HIS A 276 10.79 5.57 -23.70
C HIS A 276 11.82 4.62 -23.07
N GLU A 277 12.29 3.63 -23.83
CA GLU A 277 13.54 2.88 -23.56
C GLU A 277 13.62 2.38 -22.10
N TYR A 278 14.70 2.73 -21.38
CA TYR A 278 14.93 2.36 -19.98
C TYR A 278 13.77 2.72 -19.05
N ALA A 279 13.15 3.89 -19.25
CA ALA A 279 12.07 4.37 -18.40
C ALA A 279 10.78 3.57 -18.63
N GLY A 280 10.47 3.26 -19.90
CA GLY A 280 9.35 2.40 -20.25
C GLY A 280 9.47 1.00 -19.66
N ALA A 281 10.63 0.36 -19.82
CA ALA A 281 10.95 -0.93 -19.22
C ALA A 281 10.80 -0.92 -17.69
N ARG A 282 11.19 0.17 -17.02
CA ARG A 282 11.01 0.34 -15.57
C ARG A 282 9.54 0.42 -15.16
N GLU A 283 8.68 1.09 -15.92
CA GLU A 283 7.24 1.12 -15.60
C GLU A 283 6.55 -0.24 -15.89
N MET A 284 7.06 -1.03 -16.85
CA MET A 284 6.66 -2.44 -17.03
C MET A 284 7.06 -3.31 -15.82
N MET A 285 8.28 -3.13 -15.28
CA MET A 285 8.69 -3.82 -14.06
C MET A 285 7.82 -3.45 -12.86
N LYS A 286 7.53 -2.15 -12.68
CA LYS A 286 6.73 -1.64 -11.55
C LYS A 286 5.31 -2.19 -11.49
N PHE A 287 4.56 -2.28 -12.60
CA PHE A 287 3.20 -2.82 -12.48
C PHE A 287 3.23 -4.31 -12.05
N THR A 288 4.26 -5.06 -12.41
CA THR A 288 4.45 -6.45 -11.98
C THR A 288 4.70 -6.52 -10.47
N GLU A 289 5.50 -5.60 -9.93
CA GLU A 289 5.67 -5.40 -8.48
C GLU A 289 4.35 -5.09 -7.77
N TYR A 290 3.54 -4.19 -8.34
CA TYR A 290 2.28 -3.76 -7.74
C TYR A 290 1.17 -4.80 -7.88
N LEU A 291 1.21 -5.64 -8.91
CA LEU A 291 0.33 -6.81 -9.07
C LEU A 291 0.57 -7.80 -7.93
N TRP A 292 1.84 -8.13 -7.65
CA TRP A 292 2.21 -8.90 -6.46
C TRP A 292 1.78 -8.22 -5.16
N GLY A 293 1.96 -6.90 -5.06
CA GLY A 293 1.50 -6.12 -3.90
C GLY A 293 0.02 -6.35 -3.59
N TRP A 294 -0.83 -6.30 -4.63
CA TRP A 294 -2.26 -6.64 -4.53
C TRP A 294 -2.53 -8.11 -4.21
N ASP A 295 -1.75 -9.02 -4.76
CA ASP A 295 -1.91 -10.47 -4.53
C ASP A 295 -1.66 -10.84 -3.05
N VAL A 296 -0.58 -10.30 -2.45
CA VAL A 296 -0.24 -10.54 -1.04
C VAL A 296 -1.30 -10.00 -0.08
N VAL A 297 -1.84 -8.80 -0.33
CA VAL A 297 -2.84 -8.19 0.55
C VAL A 297 -4.26 -8.69 0.28
N THR A 298 -4.57 -9.14 -0.95
CA THR A 298 -5.89 -9.61 -1.39
C THR A 298 -5.77 -10.74 -2.42
N PRO A 299 -5.42 -11.97 -2.00
CA PRO A 299 -5.14 -13.07 -2.94
C PRO A 299 -6.35 -13.45 -3.81
N ASP A 300 -7.58 -13.30 -3.32
CA ASP A 300 -8.80 -13.57 -4.11
C ASP A 300 -9.03 -12.55 -5.24
N LEU A 301 -8.32 -11.41 -5.22
CA LEU A 301 -8.43 -10.36 -6.24
C LEU A 301 -7.59 -10.68 -7.49
N ILE A 302 -6.41 -11.27 -7.30
CA ILE A 302 -5.43 -11.55 -8.35
C ILE A 302 -5.54 -13.02 -8.76
N THR A 303 -6.08 -13.27 -9.95
CA THR A 303 -6.34 -14.65 -10.39
C THR A 303 -5.12 -15.26 -11.08
N GLN A 304 -5.03 -16.60 -11.09
CA GLN A 304 -4.03 -17.37 -11.83
C GLN A 304 -3.95 -16.94 -13.32
N ASP A 305 -5.09 -16.60 -13.93
CA ASP A 305 -5.18 -16.09 -15.30
C ASP A 305 -4.49 -14.72 -15.48
N MET A 306 -4.50 -13.84 -14.47
CA MET A 306 -3.78 -12.56 -14.55
C MET A 306 -2.27 -12.77 -14.61
N TRP A 307 -1.71 -13.67 -13.78
CA TRP A 307 -0.30 -14.03 -13.85
C TRP A 307 0.07 -14.74 -15.17
N ASN A 308 -0.78 -15.65 -15.65
CA ASN A 308 -0.61 -16.25 -16.97
C ASN A 308 -0.61 -15.20 -18.09
N GLN A 309 -1.43 -14.15 -17.98
CA GLN A 309 -1.40 -13.03 -18.93
C GLN A 309 -0.15 -12.16 -18.81
N VAL A 310 0.45 -11.97 -17.62
CA VAL A 310 1.77 -11.35 -17.48
C VAL A 310 2.82 -12.18 -18.21
N TYR A 311 2.85 -13.50 -17.98
CA TYR A 311 3.77 -14.42 -18.67
C TYR A 311 3.62 -14.36 -20.19
N ASP A 312 2.39 -14.52 -20.69
CA ASP A 312 2.15 -14.53 -22.13
C ASP A 312 2.54 -13.21 -22.79
N VAL A 313 2.21 -12.07 -22.18
CA VAL A 313 2.44 -10.74 -22.78
C VAL A 313 3.90 -10.33 -22.72
N TYR A 314 4.57 -10.52 -21.58
CA TYR A 314 5.91 -9.97 -21.34
C TYR A 314 7.06 -10.97 -21.56
N ILE A 315 6.82 -12.27 -21.35
CA ILE A 315 7.84 -13.33 -21.44
C ILE A 315 7.73 -14.11 -22.75
N GLN A 316 6.52 -14.53 -23.12
CA GLN A 316 6.26 -15.21 -24.41
C GLN A 316 6.06 -14.25 -25.58
N ASP A 317 6.04 -12.94 -25.34
CA ASP A 317 5.82 -11.90 -26.34
C ASP A 317 4.61 -12.20 -27.25
N ARG A 318 3.43 -12.39 -26.63
CA ARG A 318 2.14 -12.69 -27.30
C ARG A 318 1.86 -11.80 -28.51
N TYR A 319 2.38 -10.57 -28.53
CA TYR A 319 2.16 -9.58 -29.58
C TYR A 319 3.28 -9.50 -30.63
N ASN A 320 4.39 -10.23 -30.46
CA ASN A 320 5.58 -10.24 -31.33
C ASN A 320 6.19 -8.83 -31.47
N LEU A 321 6.32 -8.10 -30.36
CA LEU A 321 6.89 -6.76 -30.28
C LEU A 321 8.43 -6.75 -30.15
N GLY A 322 9.05 -7.90 -29.92
CA GLY A 322 10.48 -8.05 -29.65
C GLY A 322 10.82 -7.86 -28.17
N MET A 323 9.94 -8.27 -27.25
CA MET A 323 10.02 -7.91 -25.83
C MET A 323 11.36 -8.27 -25.17
N LYS A 324 11.90 -9.48 -25.39
CA LYS A 324 13.20 -9.89 -24.83
C LYS A 324 14.33 -8.94 -25.26
N GLY A 325 14.45 -8.71 -26.57
CA GLY A 325 15.48 -7.83 -27.15
C GLY A 325 15.29 -6.35 -26.78
N PHE A 326 14.05 -5.90 -26.57
CA PHE A 326 13.78 -4.56 -26.03
C PHE A 326 14.32 -4.42 -24.61
N PHE A 327 14.03 -5.37 -23.72
CA PHE A 327 14.56 -5.34 -22.35
C PHE A 327 16.07 -5.49 -22.33
N GLU A 328 16.64 -6.49 -23.01
CA GLU A 328 18.09 -6.72 -23.10
C GLU A 328 18.86 -5.47 -23.56
N ALA A 329 18.34 -4.74 -24.57
CA ALA A 329 18.98 -3.54 -25.08
C ALA A 329 18.81 -2.28 -24.20
N ASN A 330 17.70 -2.16 -23.45
CA ASN A 330 17.34 -0.90 -22.78
C ASN A 330 17.39 -0.96 -21.24
N ASN A 331 17.04 -2.10 -20.64
CA ASN A 331 17.03 -2.32 -19.19
C ASN A 331 16.89 -3.83 -18.86
N PRO A 332 17.97 -4.64 -18.97
CA PRO A 332 17.91 -6.09 -18.70
C PRO A 332 17.48 -6.38 -17.26
N TYR A 333 17.88 -5.52 -16.32
CA TYR A 333 17.53 -5.58 -14.90
C TYR A 333 16.00 -5.49 -14.64
N ALA A 334 15.26 -4.78 -15.51
CA ALA A 334 13.80 -4.75 -15.43
C ALA A 334 13.17 -6.11 -15.78
N LEU A 335 13.70 -6.83 -16.76
CA LEU A 335 13.23 -8.16 -17.12
C LEU A 335 13.63 -9.20 -16.06
N GLU A 336 14.86 -9.15 -15.57
CA GLU A 336 15.32 -9.99 -14.45
C GLU A 336 14.40 -9.82 -13.23
N SER A 337 14.04 -8.58 -12.88
CA SER A 337 13.12 -8.26 -11.80
C SER A 337 11.68 -8.77 -12.03
N ILE A 338 11.15 -8.69 -13.27
CA ILE A 338 9.85 -9.27 -13.65
C ILE A 338 9.88 -10.79 -13.46
N VAL A 339 10.87 -11.46 -14.05
CA VAL A 339 11.02 -12.92 -14.00
C VAL A 339 11.18 -13.41 -12.57
N ALA A 340 12.03 -12.76 -11.78
CA ALA A 340 12.22 -13.08 -10.36
C ALA A 340 10.93 -12.89 -9.56
N ARG A 341 10.16 -11.83 -9.80
CA ARG A 341 8.90 -11.59 -9.08
C ARG A 341 7.84 -12.62 -9.43
N MET A 342 7.78 -13.05 -10.68
CA MET A 342 6.90 -14.14 -11.11
C MET A 342 7.29 -15.48 -10.46
N LEU A 343 8.58 -15.82 -10.41
CA LEU A 343 9.08 -17.02 -9.73
C LEU A 343 8.84 -16.98 -8.21
N GLU A 344 8.95 -15.80 -7.59
CA GLU A 344 8.61 -15.60 -6.18
C GLU A 344 7.12 -15.81 -5.92
N ALA A 345 6.24 -15.36 -6.82
CA ALA A 345 4.80 -15.64 -6.74
C ALA A 345 4.52 -17.16 -6.79
N VAL A 346 5.30 -17.93 -7.57
CA VAL A 346 5.23 -19.39 -7.54
C VAL A 346 5.76 -19.97 -6.22
N ARG A 347 6.96 -19.58 -5.80
CA ARG A 347 7.59 -20.09 -4.56
C ARG A 347 6.73 -19.86 -3.32
N LYS A 348 6.00 -18.75 -3.30
CA LYS A 348 5.12 -18.33 -2.19
C LYS A 348 3.68 -18.87 -2.32
N GLY A 349 3.35 -19.60 -3.39
CA GLY A 349 2.06 -20.27 -3.59
C GLY A 349 0.93 -19.36 -4.10
N TYR A 350 1.23 -18.16 -4.59
CA TYR A 350 0.25 -17.23 -5.16
C TYR A 350 -0.03 -17.52 -6.65
N TRP A 351 0.92 -18.11 -7.37
CA TRP A 351 0.75 -18.54 -8.76
C TRP A 351 1.20 -20.01 -8.94
N ASP A 352 0.38 -20.86 -9.55
CA ASP A 352 0.74 -22.26 -9.87
C ASP A 352 0.66 -22.51 -11.39
N PRO A 353 1.71 -22.12 -12.14
CA PRO A 353 1.81 -22.43 -13.57
C PRO A 353 2.33 -23.86 -13.79
N SER A 354 2.31 -24.32 -15.04
CA SER A 354 2.91 -25.61 -15.40
C SER A 354 4.43 -25.60 -15.19
N ASP A 355 5.01 -26.78 -14.95
CA ASP A 355 6.44 -26.88 -14.66
C ASP A 355 7.32 -26.42 -15.84
N ALA A 356 6.84 -26.54 -17.08
CA ALA A 356 7.50 -25.96 -18.26
C ALA A 356 7.64 -24.42 -18.18
N VAL A 357 6.66 -23.73 -17.60
CA VAL A 357 6.73 -22.28 -17.36
C VAL A 357 7.69 -21.96 -16.20
N LYS A 358 7.69 -22.77 -15.13
CA LYS A 358 8.63 -22.64 -14.01
C LYS A 358 10.08 -22.79 -14.51
N THR A 359 10.36 -23.81 -15.30
CA THR A 359 11.67 -24.05 -15.93
C THR A 359 12.06 -22.90 -16.86
N ASN A 360 11.19 -22.48 -17.78
CA ASN A 360 11.48 -21.38 -18.70
C ASN A 360 11.84 -20.08 -18.00
N LEU A 361 11.13 -19.72 -16.93
CA LEU A 361 11.43 -18.54 -16.12
C LEU A 361 12.76 -18.69 -15.38
N ALA A 362 13.04 -19.85 -14.77
CA ALA A 362 14.29 -20.08 -14.04
C ALA A 362 15.52 -20.07 -14.97
N GLU A 363 15.41 -20.68 -16.16
CA GLU A 363 16.44 -20.63 -17.20
C GLU A 363 16.68 -19.19 -17.67
N MET A 364 15.61 -18.44 -17.99
CA MET A 364 15.72 -17.04 -18.41
C MET A 364 16.38 -16.15 -17.34
N TYR A 365 16.08 -16.37 -16.05
CA TYR A 365 16.73 -15.63 -14.97
C TYR A 365 18.24 -15.91 -14.92
N GLN A 366 18.67 -17.16 -15.09
CA GLN A 366 20.11 -17.48 -15.11
C GLN A 366 20.81 -16.98 -16.38
N GLU A 367 20.15 -17.00 -17.54
CA GLU A 367 20.68 -16.35 -18.77
C GLU A 367 20.98 -14.87 -18.51
N LEU A 368 19.97 -14.12 -18.04
CA LEU A 368 20.08 -12.68 -17.77
C LEU A 368 21.18 -12.40 -16.73
N LYS A 369 21.21 -13.17 -15.64
CA LYS A 369 22.22 -13.08 -14.59
C LYS A 369 23.64 -13.38 -15.08
N SER A 370 23.78 -14.33 -16.01
CA SER A 370 25.07 -14.72 -16.59
C SER A 370 25.59 -13.70 -17.62
N GLU A 371 24.71 -13.02 -18.34
CA GLU A 371 25.08 -12.05 -19.39
C GLU A 371 25.22 -10.61 -18.86
N TYR A 372 24.30 -10.16 -18.00
CA TYR A 372 24.21 -8.76 -17.54
C TYR A 372 24.61 -8.57 -16.07
N GLY A 373 24.85 -9.65 -15.32
CA GLY A 373 25.05 -9.61 -13.87
C GLY A 373 23.72 -9.61 -13.11
N VAL A 374 23.79 -9.49 -11.77
CA VAL A 374 22.59 -9.56 -10.91
C VAL A 374 22.02 -8.17 -10.64
N THR A 375 20.72 -7.99 -10.85
CA THR A 375 19.96 -6.88 -10.26
C THR A 375 19.97 -7.05 -8.75
N CYS A 376 20.37 -6.04 -7.98
CA CYS A 376 20.21 -6.07 -6.52
C CYS A 376 19.02 -5.20 -6.07
N CYS A 377 17.82 -5.79 -6.13
CA CYS A 377 16.61 -5.31 -5.47
C CYS A 377 16.17 -6.32 -4.39
N HIS A 378 15.08 -6.01 -3.67
CA HIS A 378 14.66 -6.78 -2.49
C HIS A 378 14.39 -8.27 -2.78
N HIS A 379 13.91 -8.61 -3.98
CA HIS A 379 13.53 -9.97 -4.35
C HIS A 379 14.55 -10.75 -5.19
N THR A 380 15.75 -10.23 -5.41
CA THR A 380 16.79 -10.85 -6.28
C THR A 380 18.08 -11.19 -5.51
N CYS A 381 19.03 -10.24 -5.39
CA CYS A 381 20.28 -10.47 -4.65
C CYS A 381 20.06 -10.80 -3.17
N GLY A 382 19.04 -10.20 -2.53
CA GLY A 382 18.75 -10.41 -1.11
C GLY A 382 17.99 -11.71 -0.81
N ASN A 383 17.19 -12.20 -1.75
CA ASN A 383 16.27 -13.31 -1.52
C ASN A 383 16.96 -14.66 -1.77
N LEU A 384 17.73 -15.13 -0.79
CA LEU A 384 18.43 -16.42 -0.85
C LEU A 384 17.45 -17.59 -1.07
N LEU A 385 16.25 -17.53 -0.48
CA LEU A 385 15.22 -18.57 -0.62
C LEU A 385 14.70 -18.71 -2.06
N LEU A 386 14.61 -17.60 -2.81
CA LEU A 386 14.28 -17.62 -4.22
C LEU A 386 15.43 -18.21 -5.05
N ASN A 387 16.68 -17.84 -4.74
CA ASN A 387 17.85 -18.41 -5.43
C ASN A 387 17.93 -19.93 -5.24
N GLU A 388 17.77 -20.43 -4.01
CA GLU A 388 17.69 -21.88 -3.72
C GLU A 388 16.54 -22.58 -4.47
N TYR A 389 15.37 -21.94 -4.55
CA TYR A 389 14.21 -22.46 -5.29
C TYR A 389 14.48 -22.56 -6.80
N MET A 390 15.11 -21.55 -7.41
CA MET A 390 15.47 -21.55 -8.83
C MET A 390 16.55 -22.59 -9.15
N GLU A 391 17.56 -22.75 -8.29
CA GLU A 391 18.55 -23.83 -8.42
C GLU A 391 17.90 -25.22 -8.33
N GLY A 392 16.88 -25.38 -7.47
CA GLY A 392 16.08 -26.60 -7.39
C GLY A 392 15.32 -26.93 -8.67
N ILE A 393 14.72 -25.94 -9.34
CA ILE A 393 14.05 -26.11 -10.64
C ILE A 393 15.05 -26.57 -11.72
N ILE A 394 16.18 -25.90 -11.83
CA ILE A 394 17.17 -26.14 -12.90
C ILE A 394 17.94 -27.46 -12.67
N SER A 395 18.11 -27.87 -11.42
CA SER A 395 18.77 -29.14 -11.07
C SER A 395 17.83 -30.35 -11.18
N ALA A 396 16.53 -30.14 -11.40
CA ALA A 396 15.57 -31.22 -11.56
C ALA A 396 15.79 -31.95 -12.90
N PRO A 397 15.77 -33.30 -12.95
CA PRO A 397 15.76 -34.03 -14.21
C PRO A 397 14.54 -33.64 -15.03
N ILE A 398 14.73 -33.24 -16.29
CA ILE A 398 13.63 -33.02 -17.22
C ILE A 398 12.95 -34.38 -17.47
N GLU A 399 11.81 -34.62 -16.83
CA GLU A 399 10.91 -35.68 -17.27
C GLU A 399 10.33 -35.26 -18.63
N GLU A 400 10.88 -35.83 -19.71
CA GLU A 400 10.27 -35.71 -21.03
C GLU A 400 8.82 -36.17 -20.94
N SER A 401 7.89 -35.22 -21.08
CA SER A 401 6.45 -35.49 -21.15
C SER A 401 6.18 -36.36 -22.37
N THR A 402 6.21 -37.67 -22.14
CA THR A 402 5.97 -38.67 -23.18
C THR A 402 4.50 -38.63 -23.52
N THR A 403 4.18 -37.98 -24.63
CA THR A 403 2.84 -37.88 -25.24
C THR A 403 2.31 -39.27 -25.60
N THR A 404 1.92 -40.02 -24.57
CA THR A 404 1.49 -41.40 -24.69
C THR A 404 0.04 -41.39 -25.12
N THR A 405 -0.17 -41.47 -26.43
CA THR A 405 -1.46 -41.67 -27.09
C THR A 405 -2.13 -42.92 -26.51
N THR A 406 -2.91 -42.73 -25.46
CA THR A 406 -3.57 -43.83 -24.74
C THR A 406 -4.97 -44.01 -25.31
N THR A 407 -5.09 -45.00 -26.19
CA THR A 407 -6.38 -45.50 -26.65
C THR A 407 -7.21 -45.94 -25.46
N SER A 408 -8.49 -45.57 -25.44
CA SER A 408 -9.40 -45.86 -24.35
C SER A 408 -9.65 -47.36 -24.16
N GLN A 409 -9.52 -47.83 -22.93
CA GLN A 409 -10.31 -48.95 -22.42
C GLN A 409 -10.51 -48.84 -20.91
N GLU A 410 -11.78 -48.86 -20.51
CA GLU A 410 -12.19 -48.81 -19.10
C GLU A 410 -11.88 -50.14 -18.40
N THR A 411 -11.39 -50.08 -17.15
CA THR A 411 -11.78 -51.10 -16.17
C THR A 411 -11.76 -50.57 -14.74
N THR A 412 -12.90 -50.75 -14.09
CA THR A 412 -13.27 -50.42 -12.70
C THR A 412 -12.26 -50.79 -11.60
N THR A 413 -12.06 -49.83 -10.69
CA THR A 413 -11.92 -49.96 -9.22
C THR A 413 -11.88 -51.37 -8.59
N HIS A 414 -10.96 -51.58 -7.65
CA HIS A 414 -11.33 -51.79 -6.23
C HIS A 414 -10.13 -51.62 -5.26
N TYR A 415 -10.40 -51.02 -4.09
CA TYR A 415 -9.47 -50.90 -2.97
C TYR A 415 -9.24 -52.24 -2.25
N TYR A 416 -8.06 -52.43 -1.66
CA TYR A 416 -7.88 -53.31 -0.50
C TYR A 416 -6.91 -52.72 0.53
N HIS A 417 -7.29 -52.79 1.81
CA HIS A 417 -6.46 -52.40 2.95
C HIS A 417 -5.40 -53.47 3.29
N GLY A 418 -4.25 -53.02 3.79
CA GLY A 418 -3.30 -53.82 4.57
C GLY A 418 -2.58 -52.92 5.57
N GLY A 419 -2.79 -53.14 6.87
CA GLY A 419 -2.27 -52.27 7.93
C GLY A 419 -1.35 -52.98 8.93
N GLY A 420 -0.52 -52.19 9.62
CA GLY A 420 0.41 -52.61 10.68
C GLY A 420 1.83 -52.86 10.18
N GLY A 421 2.89 -52.41 10.86
CA GLY A 421 2.97 -51.56 12.06
C GLY A 421 4.40 -51.49 12.60
N GLY A 422 4.84 -50.33 13.09
CA GLY A 422 6.19 -50.12 13.62
C GLY A 422 6.36 -48.74 14.24
N LYS A 423 7.05 -48.64 15.39
CA LYS A 423 7.20 -47.41 16.20
C LYS A 423 8.58 -46.76 16.02
N PRO A 424 8.74 -45.47 16.40
CA PRO A 424 9.78 -44.59 15.84
C PRO A 424 11.12 -44.65 16.57
N LEU A 425 12.16 -44.10 15.92
CA LEU A 425 13.48 -43.84 16.52
C LEU A 425 13.63 -42.35 16.84
N ILE A 426 14.06 -42.08 18.07
CA ILE A 426 14.41 -40.77 18.62
C ILE A 426 15.94 -40.65 18.65
N TRP A 427 16.48 -39.47 18.36
CA TRP A 427 17.87 -39.14 18.68
C TRP A 427 17.94 -37.99 19.68
N GLN A 428 18.67 -38.20 20.78
CA GLN A 428 18.90 -37.22 21.84
C GLN A 428 20.31 -36.62 21.73
N THR A 429 20.44 -35.37 22.19
CA THR A 429 21.69 -34.61 22.33
C THR A 429 22.55 -35.11 23.51
N PRO A 430 23.86 -34.79 23.49
CA PRO A 430 24.71 -34.82 24.69
C PRO A 430 25.31 -33.45 25.07
N THR A 431 25.42 -33.22 26.37
CA THR A 431 26.26 -32.22 27.09
C THR A 431 26.58 -32.85 28.46
N PRO A 432 27.69 -32.55 29.21
CA PRO A 432 27.90 -31.22 29.82
C PRO A 432 29.34 -30.74 30.21
N ALA A 433 29.57 -29.41 30.17
CA ALA A 433 30.24 -28.54 31.18
C ALA A 433 31.74 -28.80 31.62
N PRO A 434 32.41 -27.94 32.47
CA PRO A 434 31.97 -26.68 33.13
C PRO A 434 32.96 -25.47 33.23
N ARG A 435 32.41 -24.26 33.51
CA ARG A 435 33.01 -23.05 34.18
C ARG A 435 34.18 -22.32 33.46
N SER A 436 34.41 -21.00 33.58
CA SER A 436 33.81 -19.84 34.33
C SER A 436 34.37 -18.52 33.72
N GLY A 437 33.89 -17.29 33.98
CA GLY A 437 32.80 -16.79 34.84
C GLY A 437 33.05 -15.32 35.30
N GLY A 438 32.00 -14.53 35.56
CA GLY A 438 32.02 -13.06 35.68
C GLY A 438 31.59 -12.38 34.37
N GLY A 439 30.83 -11.27 34.33
CA GLY A 439 30.24 -10.45 35.40
C GLY A 439 30.29 -8.96 35.06
N ASN A 440 29.15 -8.37 34.64
CA ASN A 440 28.65 -7.02 34.99
C ASN A 440 27.58 -6.52 34.01
N GLU A 441 26.73 -5.63 34.52
CA GLU A 441 25.71 -4.84 33.83
C GLU A 441 26.34 -3.71 33.00
N THR A 442 25.59 -3.15 32.04
CA THR A 442 25.88 -1.81 31.49
C THR A 442 24.59 -1.06 31.18
N GLU A 443 24.48 0.17 31.69
CA GLU A 443 23.44 1.15 31.35
C GLU A 443 23.77 1.88 30.02
N GLU A 444 22.93 2.86 29.68
CA GLU A 444 22.97 3.68 28.47
C GLU A 444 24.26 4.50 28.28
N ALA A 445 24.55 4.81 27.01
CA ALA A 445 24.86 6.15 26.45
C ALA A 445 26.09 6.20 25.52
N GLY A 446 26.01 7.07 24.50
CA GLY A 446 27.20 7.68 23.89
C GLY A 446 27.42 7.39 22.40
N VAL A 447 27.32 8.45 21.59
CA VAL A 447 27.73 8.47 20.17
C VAL A 447 29.26 8.48 20.06
N GLY A 448 29.84 7.71 19.14
CA GLY A 448 31.29 7.66 18.88
C GLY A 448 31.64 7.25 17.44
N THR A 449 32.41 8.11 16.78
CA THR A 449 33.00 8.04 15.43
C THR A 449 33.50 6.68 14.93
N VAL A 450 33.33 6.42 13.62
CA VAL A 450 33.94 5.28 12.89
C VAL A 450 35.31 5.68 12.31
N GLU A 451 36.32 4.85 12.53
CA GLU A 451 37.64 4.94 11.85
C GLU A 451 37.62 4.21 10.49
N GLU A 452 38.36 4.76 9.52
CA GLU A 452 38.40 4.30 8.13
C GLU A 452 39.50 3.23 7.92
N LEU A 453 39.12 2.07 7.37
CA LEU A 453 40.06 0.98 7.03
C LEU A 453 40.20 0.88 5.49
N VAL A 454 41.40 1.18 4.99
CA VAL A 454 41.74 1.11 3.55
C VAL A 454 42.57 -0.16 3.27
N PRO A 455 42.17 -1.02 2.31
CA PRO A 455 43.01 -2.10 1.79
C PRO A 455 43.82 -1.68 0.55
N GLU A 456 45.02 -2.24 0.39
CA GLU A 456 45.92 -1.98 -0.75
C GLU A 456 45.36 -2.45 -2.10
N ARG A 457 45.71 -1.72 -3.17
CA ARG A 457 45.27 -2.00 -4.55
C ARG A 457 46.43 -2.48 -5.42
N ALA A 458 46.22 -3.57 -6.16
CA ALA A 458 47.18 -4.10 -7.14
C ALA A 458 47.23 -3.25 -8.43
N GLU A 459 48.40 -3.18 -9.06
CA GLU A 459 48.63 -2.43 -10.31
C GLU A 459 48.17 -3.21 -11.56
N SER A 460 47.47 -2.54 -12.48
CA SER A 460 47.35 -3.00 -13.87
C SER A 460 47.18 -1.85 -14.88
N GLN A 461 48.24 -1.66 -15.69
CA GLN A 461 48.30 -1.20 -17.09
C GLN A 461 47.33 -0.10 -17.59
N ASN A 462 47.92 1.01 -18.06
CA ASN A 462 47.23 2.14 -18.66
C ASN A 462 46.95 1.95 -20.17
N GLU A 463 45.68 2.08 -20.57
CA GLU A 463 45.30 2.69 -21.86
C GLU A 463 44.43 3.94 -21.57
N PRO A 464 44.59 5.06 -22.30
CA PRO A 464 43.86 6.28 -22.02
C PRO A 464 42.46 6.26 -22.64
N LEU A 465 41.44 6.01 -21.81
CA LEU A 465 40.06 6.34 -22.14
C LEU A 465 39.85 7.87 -21.99
N GLU A 466 39.44 8.55 -23.06
CA GLU A 466 38.97 9.94 -22.97
C GLU A 466 37.60 9.99 -22.27
N GLY A 467 37.63 10.16 -20.95
CA GLY A 467 36.47 10.55 -20.15
C GLY A 467 36.54 12.03 -19.78
N THR A 468 35.44 12.76 -19.95
CA THR A 468 35.32 14.13 -19.42
C THR A 468 35.30 14.10 -17.89
N VAL A 469 36.42 14.47 -17.27
CA VAL A 469 36.51 14.68 -15.82
C VAL A 469 35.72 15.93 -15.44
N MET A 470 34.78 15.78 -14.50
CA MET A 470 34.20 16.93 -13.81
C MET A 470 35.26 17.50 -12.86
N GLU A 471 35.87 18.61 -13.24
CA GLU A 471 36.79 19.35 -12.37
C GLU A 471 35.99 20.00 -11.24
N GLU A 472 36.30 19.67 -9.99
CA GLU A 472 35.63 20.24 -8.82
C GLU A 472 36.07 21.69 -8.64
N THR A 473 35.37 22.60 -9.33
CA THR A 473 35.60 24.03 -9.19
C THR A 473 35.15 24.47 -7.80
N THR A 474 36.10 24.61 -6.88
CA THR A 474 35.92 25.25 -5.57
C THR A 474 35.66 26.75 -5.76
N VAL A 475 34.43 27.08 -6.19
CA VAL A 475 33.91 28.44 -6.10
C VAL A 475 33.72 28.74 -4.62
N GLU A 476 34.61 29.56 -4.06
CA GLU A 476 34.41 30.18 -2.75
C GLU A 476 33.13 31.04 -2.78
N THR A 477 32.01 30.42 -2.46
CA THR A 477 30.75 31.12 -2.24
C THR A 477 30.84 31.85 -0.88
N PRO A 478 30.78 33.18 -0.84
CA PRO A 478 30.74 33.89 0.43
C PRO A 478 29.46 33.52 1.17
N MET A 479 29.56 33.31 2.49
CA MET A 479 28.45 32.92 3.35
C MET A 479 27.19 33.78 3.12
N PRO A 480 25.97 33.18 3.14
CA PRO A 480 24.73 33.93 3.00
C PRO A 480 24.42 34.72 4.28
N VAL A 481 25.06 35.87 4.44
CA VAL A 481 24.63 36.91 5.38
C VAL A 481 23.36 37.54 4.81
N SER A 482 22.33 37.72 5.65
CA SER A 482 21.04 38.33 5.30
C SER A 482 21.15 39.84 5.03
N GLY A 483 21.83 40.20 3.94
CA GLY A 483 21.98 41.56 3.46
C GLY A 483 20.83 41.98 2.55
N VAL A 484 19.72 42.44 3.12
CA VAL A 484 18.75 43.25 2.34
C VAL A 484 19.53 44.46 1.81
N PRO A 485 19.57 44.72 0.49
CA PRO A 485 20.33 45.84 -0.04
C PRO A 485 19.78 47.14 0.58
N TRP A 486 20.66 47.98 1.14
CA TRP A 486 20.27 49.21 1.86
C TRP A 486 19.34 50.12 1.04
N ILE A 487 19.43 50.07 -0.29
CA ILE A 487 18.53 50.76 -1.22
C ILE A 487 17.07 50.28 -1.06
N ALA A 488 16.82 48.98 -0.90
CA ALA A 488 15.48 48.44 -0.65
C ALA A 488 14.93 48.88 0.73
N VAL A 489 15.79 48.92 1.76
CA VAL A 489 15.41 49.44 3.08
C VAL A 489 15.01 50.93 3.00
N LEU A 490 15.79 51.74 2.29
CA LEU A 490 15.50 53.16 2.06
C LEU A 490 14.20 53.37 1.26
N ILE A 491 13.92 52.53 0.27
CA ILE A 491 12.66 52.55 -0.49
C ILE A 491 11.46 52.25 0.44
N VAL A 492 11.55 51.24 1.30
CA VAL A 492 10.48 50.91 2.25
C VAL A 492 10.25 52.05 3.25
N ILE A 493 11.31 52.66 3.77
CA ILE A 493 11.21 53.83 4.67
C ILE A 493 10.57 55.03 3.95
N ALA A 494 10.92 55.29 2.68
CA ALA A 494 10.32 56.36 1.89
C ALA A 494 8.82 56.13 1.64
N ILE A 495 8.41 54.90 1.32
CA ILE A 495 7.00 54.52 1.14
C ILE A 495 6.22 54.71 2.45
N LEU A 496 6.74 54.23 3.58
CA LEU A 496 6.12 54.41 4.89
C LEU A 496 6.00 55.90 5.27
N GLY A 497 7.01 56.71 4.96
CA GLY A 497 6.98 58.16 5.13
C GLY A 497 5.88 58.84 4.33
N LEU A 498 5.69 58.45 3.05
CA LEU A 498 4.62 58.97 2.20
C LEU A 498 3.22 58.56 2.71
N VAL A 499 3.05 57.33 3.19
CA VAL A 499 1.78 56.88 3.80
C VAL A 499 1.46 57.68 5.07
N LEU A 500 2.44 57.88 5.96
CA LEU A 500 2.28 58.71 7.16
C LEU A 500 1.95 60.17 6.82
N LEU A 501 2.64 60.75 5.83
CA LEU A 501 2.37 62.10 5.36
C LEU A 501 0.94 62.22 4.81
N GLY A 502 0.47 61.23 4.06
CA GLY A 502 -0.91 61.14 3.58
C GLY A 502 -1.95 61.08 4.71
N PHE A 503 -1.67 60.34 5.79
CA PHE A 503 -2.54 60.32 6.97
C PHE A 503 -2.55 61.63 7.76
N VAL A 504 -1.42 62.34 7.84
CA VAL A 504 -1.32 63.65 8.51
C VAL A 504 -2.01 64.74 7.69
N LEU A 505 -1.81 64.76 6.36
CA LEU A 505 -2.47 65.70 5.45
C LEU A 505 -3.98 65.47 5.31
N ARG A 506 -4.48 64.27 5.62
CA ARG A 506 -5.93 63.95 5.68
C ARG A 506 -6.57 64.30 7.03
N ARG A 507 -5.80 64.73 8.02
CA ARG A 507 -6.27 65.15 9.37
C ARG A 507 -6.09 66.66 9.64
N ARG A 508 -5.70 67.43 8.62
CA ARG A 508 -5.82 68.89 8.56
C ARG A 508 -6.89 69.25 7.52
#